data_AF-A0A920LIM6-F1
#
_entry.id   AF-A0A920LIM6-F1
#
_cell.length_a   1.000
_cell.length_b   1.000
_cell.length_c   1.000
_cell.angle_alpha   90.00
_cell.angle_beta   90.00
_cell.angle_gamma   90.00
#
_symmetry.space_group_name_H-M   'P 1'
#
loop_
_entity.id
_entity.type
_entity.pdbx_description
1 polymer ?
#
loop_
_entity_poly.entity_id
_entity_poly.type
_entity_poly.pdbx_seq_one_letter_code
_entity_poly.pdbx_strand_id
1 'polypeptide(L)' 'MKNYNNSASCCILEKNSSFKGEFKSECDFRVDGNFEGSIETNGKVVIGKNGRIEGTIVCSSADIEGYYKWNYSCR' A
#
# COMPACT_ATOMS: atom_id res chain seq x y z
N MET A 1 29.36 -0.30 -8.76
CA MET A 1 28.52 -0.22 -7.53
C MET A 1 27.19 0.38 -7.95
N LYS A 2 26.07 -0.36 -7.82
CA LYS A 2 24.77 0.14 -8.28
C LYS A 2 24.35 1.31 -7.37
N ASN A 3 24.22 2.50 -7.96
CA ASN A 3 23.72 3.70 -7.30
C ASN A 3 22.30 3.44 -6.80
N TYR A 4 22.13 3.36 -5.49
CA TYR A 4 20.82 3.39 -4.85
C TYR A 4 20.36 4.85 -4.88
N ASN A 5 19.82 5.27 -6.03
CA ASN A 5 19.21 6.58 -6.20
C ASN A 5 18.04 6.67 -5.21
N ASN A 6 18.30 7.26 -4.05
CA ASN A 6 17.28 7.61 -3.08
C ASN A 6 16.52 8.82 -3.63
N SER A 7 15.35 8.57 -4.20
CA SER A 7 14.26 9.54 -4.39
C SER A 7 12.95 8.80 -4.70
N ALA A 8 12.62 7.82 -3.87
CA ALA A 8 11.27 7.26 -3.79
C ALA A 8 11.22 6.42 -2.52
N SER A 9 10.77 7.02 -1.42
CA SER A 9 10.37 6.30 -0.21
C SER A 9 9.09 5.50 -0.52
N CYS A 10 9.12 4.63 -1.52
CA CYS A 10 7.96 3.86 -1.95
C CYS A 10 8.03 2.51 -1.27
N CYS A 11 7.15 2.30 -0.29
CA CYS A 11 7.01 1.00 0.33
C CYS A 11 6.23 0.10 -0.64
N ILE A 12 6.81 -1.03 -1.04
CA ILE A 12 6.21 -1.95 -2.00
C ILE A 12 6.03 -3.32 -1.33
N LEU A 13 4.80 -3.83 -1.36
CA LEU A 13 4.47 -5.20 -0.99
C LEU A 13 4.37 -6.06 -2.25
N GLU A 14 5.34 -6.94 -2.45
CA GLU A 14 5.39 -7.87 -3.58
C GLU A 14 4.26 -8.92 -3.53
N LYS A 15 3.91 -9.48 -4.70
CA LYS A 15 2.83 -10.47 -4.89
C LYS A 15 2.90 -11.75 -4.05
N ASN A 16 4.07 -12.10 -3.55
CA ASN A 16 4.28 -13.28 -2.69
C ASN A 16 4.51 -12.90 -1.23
N SER A 17 4.18 -11.66 -0.85
CA SER A 17 4.33 -11.17 0.51
C SER A 17 2.96 -11.00 1.15
N SER A 18 2.86 -11.46 2.40
CA SER A 18 1.70 -11.26 3.25
C SER A 18 2.10 -10.40 4.44
N PHE A 19 1.39 -9.29 4.66
CA PHE A 19 1.55 -8.44 5.83
C PHE A 19 0.29 -8.49 6.68
N LYS A 20 0.45 -8.57 8.01
CA LYS A 20 -0.67 -8.48 8.95
C LYS A 20 -0.34 -7.54 10.10
N GLY A 21 -1.15 -6.50 10.28
CA GLY A 21 -0.97 -5.52 11.35
C GLY A 21 -1.30 -4.09 10.91
N GLU A 22 -0.67 -3.13 11.58
CA GLU A 22 -0.81 -1.70 11.28
C GLU A 22 0.41 -1.21 10.52
N PHE A 23 0.17 -0.51 9.41
CA PHE A 23 1.20 0.09 8.57
C PHE A 23 1.00 1.60 8.50
N LYS A 24 2.00 2.35 8.99
CA LYS A 24 2.02 3.82 9.01
C LYS A 24 3.21 4.33 8.19
N SER A 25 2.94 5.18 7.22
CA SER A 25 3.98 5.78 6.37
C SER A 25 3.60 7.19 5.95
N GLU A 26 4.56 8.05 5.67
CA GLU A 26 4.30 9.39 5.10
C GLU A 26 4.50 9.41 3.59
N CYS A 27 4.67 8.24 2.97
CA CYS A 27 5.06 8.11 1.58
C CYS A 27 4.17 7.12 0.82
N ASP A 28 4.35 7.07 -0.49
CA ASP A 28 3.56 6.25 -1.39
C ASP A 28 3.67 4.75 -1.05
N PHE A 29 2.53 4.07 -1.03
CA PHE A 29 2.45 2.66 -0.68
C PHE A 29 1.90 1.83 -1.83
N ARG A 30 2.71 0.93 -2.38
CA ARG A 30 2.30 0.02 -3.45
C ARG A 30 2.05 -1.38 -2.90
N VAL A 31 0.89 -1.94 -3.21
CA VAL A 31 0.51 -3.28 -2.78
C VAL A 31 0.16 -4.15 -3.99
N ASP A 32 1.03 -5.12 -4.27
CA ASP A 32 0.82 -6.18 -5.26
C ASP A 32 0.60 -7.56 -4.63
N GLY A 33 0.66 -7.66 -3.28
CA GLY A 33 0.44 -8.88 -2.50
C GLY A 33 -0.72 -8.79 -1.49
N ASN A 34 -0.64 -9.57 -0.41
CA ASN A 34 -1.70 -9.68 0.59
C ASN A 34 -1.44 -8.80 1.80
N PHE A 35 -2.37 -7.91 2.13
CA PHE A 35 -2.29 -7.07 3.32
C PHE A 35 -3.54 -7.26 4.17
N GLU A 36 -3.40 -7.54 5.46
CA GLU A 36 -4.51 -7.70 6.38
C GLU A 36 -4.32 -6.76 7.59
N GLY A 37 -5.13 -5.70 7.70
CA GLY A 37 -5.08 -4.75 8.81
C GLY A 37 -5.28 -3.30 8.41
N SER A 38 -4.60 -2.38 9.09
CA SER A 38 -4.83 -0.94 8.94
C SER A 38 -3.66 -0.25 8.23
N ILE A 39 -3.95 0.47 7.15
CA ILE A 39 -2.98 1.31 6.43
C ILE A 39 -3.31 2.77 6.71
N GLU A 40 -2.32 3.53 7.16
CA GLU A 40 -2.39 4.97 7.32
C GLU A 40 -1.22 5.60 6.59
N THR A 41 -1.50 6.38 5.54
CA THR A 41 -0.47 7.12 4.82
C THR A 41 -0.89 8.49 4.34
N ASN A 42 0.01 9.47 4.40
CA ASN A 42 -0.18 10.78 3.79
C ASN A 42 0.17 10.79 2.28
N GLY A 43 0.64 9.67 1.75
CA GLY A 43 0.99 9.51 0.33
C GLY A 43 -0.13 8.88 -0.50
N LYS A 44 0.24 8.47 -1.71
CA LYS A 44 -0.62 7.72 -2.63
C LYS A 44 -0.55 6.22 -2.33
N VAL A 45 -1.69 5.56 -2.19
CA VAL A 45 -1.80 4.11 -2.14
C VAL A 45 -2.06 3.58 -3.54
N VAL A 46 -1.25 2.65 -4.02
CA VAL A 46 -1.40 1.99 -5.33
C VAL A 46 -1.59 0.50 -5.10
N ILE A 47 -2.74 -0.04 -5.48
CA ILE A 47 -2.99 -1.48 -5.42
C ILE A 47 -2.90 -2.04 -6.82
N GLY A 48 -1.88 -2.85 -7.07
CA GLY A 48 -1.70 -3.53 -8.35
C GLY A 48 -2.75 -4.63 -8.57
N LYS A 49 -2.80 -5.17 -9.79
CA LYS A 49 -3.84 -6.15 -10.21
C LYS A 49 -3.93 -7.40 -9.34
N ASN A 50 -2.83 -7.81 -8.72
CA ASN A 50 -2.77 -8.96 -7.81
C ASN A 50 -2.80 -8.55 -6.32
N GLY A 51 -2.86 -7.25 -6.05
CA GLY A 51 -2.92 -6.72 -4.69
C GLY A 51 -4.28 -7.02 -4.06
N ARG A 52 -4.22 -7.56 -2.84
CA ARG A 52 -5.38 -7.86 -2.01
C ARG A 52 -5.15 -7.30 -0.63
N ILE A 53 -5.80 -6.18 -0.33
CA ILE A 53 -5.85 -5.66 1.04
C ILE A 53 -7.20 -6.07 1.68
N GLU A 54 -7.22 -6.30 2.98
CA GLU A 54 -8.39 -6.57 3.83
C GLU A 54 -8.23 -5.78 5.14
N GLY A 55 -9.10 -4.81 5.40
CA GLY A 55 -9.06 -4.02 6.65
C GLY A 55 -9.53 -2.59 6.51
N THR A 56 -8.70 -1.60 6.85
CA THR A 56 -9.02 -0.16 6.79
C THR A 56 -7.87 0.60 6.15
N ILE A 57 -8.17 1.50 5.21
CA ILE A 57 -7.16 2.36 4.57
C ILE A 57 -7.53 3.82 4.77
N VAL A 58 -6.61 4.58 5.34
CA VAL A 58 -6.64 6.03 5.47
C VAL A 58 -5.50 6.57 4.61
N CYS A 59 -5.85 7.27 3.53
CA CYS A 59 -4.85 7.88 2.66
C CYS A 59 -5.35 9.14 1.98
N SER A 60 -4.41 9.95 1.48
CA SER A 60 -4.72 11.17 0.71
C SER A 60 -5.18 10.84 -0.71
N SER A 61 -4.67 9.76 -1.31
CA SER A 61 -5.07 9.33 -2.65
C SER A 61 -4.90 7.82 -2.79
N ALA A 62 -5.84 7.16 -3.46
CA ALA A 62 -5.78 5.72 -3.71
C ALA A 62 -6.02 5.43 -5.19
N ASP A 63 -5.25 4.50 -5.74
CA ASP A 63 -5.30 4.03 -7.12
C ASP A 63 -5.37 2.50 -7.07
N ILE A 64 -6.46 1.93 -7.56
CA ILE A 64 -6.80 0.54 -7.30
C ILE A 64 -7.05 -0.17 -8.62
N GLU A 65 -6.10 -1.02 -9.01
CA GLU A 65 -6.20 -1.89 -10.18
C GLU A 65 -6.55 -3.35 -9.82
N GLY A 66 -6.47 -3.71 -8.53
CA GLY A 66 -6.68 -5.06 -8.01
C GLY A 66 -7.99 -5.26 -7.25
N TYR A 67 -8.09 -6.38 -6.53
CA TYR A 67 -9.27 -6.73 -5.75
C TYR A 67 -9.16 -6.21 -4.32
N TYR A 68 -10.13 -5.39 -3.92
CA TYR A 68 -10.16 -4.77 -2.60
C TYR A 68 -11.41 -5.16 -1.80
N LYS A 69 -11.22 -5.48 -0.52
CA LYS A 69 -12.32 -5.74 0.42
C LYS A 69 -12.05 -5.01 1.73
N TRP A 70 -12.36 -3.72 1.76
CA TRP A 70 -12.25 -2.89 2.97
C TRP A 70 -13.17 -1.68 2.94
N ASN A 71 -13.30 -1.04 4.12
CA ASN A 71 -13.84 0.31 4.25
C ASN A 71 -12.67 1.31 4.14
N TYR A 72 -12.68 2.17 3.13
CA TYR A 72 -11.70 3.25 2.97
C TYR A 72 -12.36 4.59 3.28
N SER A 73 -11.60 5.47 3.92
CA SER A 73 -11.97 6.87 4.12
C SER A 73 -10.85 7.71 3.54
N CYS A 74 -10.99 8.08 2.27
CA CYS A 74 -10.10 9.04 1.62
C CYS A 74 -10.65 10.44 1.90
N ARG A 75 -9.77 11.36 2.32
CA ARG A 75 -10.15 12.71 2.74
C ARG A 75 -9.52 13.77 1.84
#